data_AF-A0A497LF98-F1
#
_entry.id   AF-A0A497LF98-F1
#
_cell.length_a   1.000
_cell.length_b   1.000
_cell.length_c   1.000
_cell.angle_alpha   90.00
_cell.angle_beta   90.00
_cell.angle_gamma   90.00
#
_symmetry.space_group_name_H-M   'P 1'
#
loop_
_entity.id
_entity.type
_entity.pdbx_description
1 polymer ?
#
loop_
_entity_poly.entity_id
_entity_poly.type
_entity_poly.pdbx_seq_one_letter_code
_entity_poly.pdbx_strand_id
1 'polypeptide(L)'
;MRVNLKLHVSYLDMPLKEKYARIICYPQYSLKYLEERLREMRSLGVKALCFSGDKKIGGVPILGKGCVGIVVPAYMDVGRAALKIRRTDADRESMRHEAEMLRIANSVNVGPRLLGFTRNILLMEFVEGMPLLEWIEKVQCESDSVEKARKVLREILEQCRRLDEIGLDHGELSRAIGHIIVDYKDNPWILDFETASVRRRVSNVTSICHFLFLNGGIASLITKLICHGAREKLILALRRYKRSLSRRTFNEVLRKCGLIDQSIE
;
A
#
# COMPACT_ATOMS: atom_id res chain seq x y z
N MET A 1 -26.55 -2.64 11.82
CA MET A 1 -27.07 -3.02 10.49
C MET A 1 -26.29 -4.22 9.97
N ARG A 2 -26.92 -5.41 9.87
CA ARG A 2 -26.31 -6.55 9.17
C ARG A 2 -26.38 -6.26 7.67
N VAL A 3 -25.28 -5.78 7.08
CA VAL A 3 -25.17 -5.67 5.62
C VAL A 3 -25.13 -7.09 5.07
N ASN A 4 -26.17 -7.44 4.32
CA ASN A 4 -26.32 -8.72 3.64
C ASN A 4 -25.32 -8.76 2.46
N LEU A 5 -24.03 -8.91 2.76
CA LEU A 5 -22.98 -9.08 1.75
C LEU A 5 -23.13 -10.48 1.18
N LYS A 6 -23.76 -10.59 0.01
CA LYS A 6 -23.59 -11.76 -0.87
C LYS A 6 -22.09 -11.85 -1.17
N LEU A 7 -21.36 -12.63 -0.38
CA LEU A 7 -19.96 -12.95 -0.62
C LEU A 7 -19.86 -13.57 -2.02
N HIS A 8 -19.33 -12.81 -2.97
CA HIS A 8 -19.08 -13.25 -4.33
C HIS A 8 -17.81 -14.10 -4.35
N VAL A 9 -17.89 -15.29 -3.75
CA VAL A 9 -16.78 -16.24 -3.72
C VAL A 9 -16.85 -17.15 -4.94
N SER A 10 -15.71 -17.38 -5.57
CA SER A 10 -15.54 -18.34 -6.65
C SER A 10 -14.41 -19.29 -6.33
N TYR A 11 -14.74 -20.55 -6.08
CA TYR A 11 -13.77 -21.63 -5.94
C TYR A 11 -13.13 -21.93 -7.29
N LEU A 12 -11.82 -22.13 -7.34
CA LEU A 12 -11.09 -22.36 -8.58
C LEU A 12 -11.40 -23.75 -9.19
N ASP A 13 -11.90 -24.65 -8.35
CA ASP A 13 -12.23 -26.05 -8.60
C ASP A 13 -13.64 -26.19 -9.22
N MET A 14 -14.41 -25.11 -9.23
CA MET A 14 -15.80 -25.05 -9.70
C MET A 14 -15.90 -24.22 -10.98
N PRO A 15 -16.99 -24.37 -11.77
CA PRO A 15 -17.22 -23.52 -12.94
C PRO A 15 -17.22 -22.02 -12.59
N LEU A 16 -16.33 -21.29 -13.25
CA LEU A 16 -16.16 -19.85 -13.03
C LEU A 16 -17.19 -19.06 -13.85
N LYS A 17 -17.93 -18.16 -13.19
CA LYS A 17 -18.85 -17.24 -13.88
C LYS A 17 -18.07 -16.31 -14.81
N GLU A 18 -18.61 -16.04 -15.99
CA GLU A 18 -17.97 -15.21 -17.02
C GLU A 18 -17.50 -13.85 -16.48
N LYS A 19 -18.33 -13.18 -15.68
CA LYS A 19 -17.99 -11.89 -15.08
C LYS A 19 -16.71 -11.92 -14.24
N TYR A 20 -16.41 -13.04 -13.56
CA TYR A 20 -15.19 -13.21 -12.78
C TYR A 20 -14.00 -13.55 -13.65
N ALA A 21 -14.22 -14.34 -14.71
CA ALA A 21 -13.20 -14.64 -15.71
C ALA A 21 -12.72 -13.37 -16.43
N ARG A 22 -13.62 -12.42 -16.69
CA ARG A 22 -13.28 -11.08 -17.21
C ARG A 22 -12.42 -10.25 -16.26
N ILE A 23 -12.61 -10.39 -14.95
CA ILE A 23 -11.72 -9.74 -13.96
C ILE A 23 -10.34 -10.38 -13.97
N ILE A 24 -10.29 -11.72 -13.96
CA ILE A 24 -9.02 -12.45 -14.00
C ILE A 24 -8.24 -12.13 -15.27
N CYS A 25 -8.91 -11.92 -16.40
CA CYS A 25 -8.28 -11.58 -17.69
C CYS A 25 -8.33 -10.09 -18.04
N TYR A 26 -8.55 -9.20 -17.07
CA TYR A 26 -8.76 -7.78 -17.37
C TYR A 26 -7.59 -7.14 -18.13
N PRO A 27 -7.83 -6.26 -19.13
CA PRO A 27 -9.15 -5.88 -19.67
C PRO A 27 -9.69 -6.84 -20.75
N GLN A 28 -8.83 -7.57 -21.44
CA GLN A 28 -9.21 -8.42 -22.58
C GLN A 28 -9.30 -9.89 -22.19
N TYR A 29 -10.52 -10.44 -22.25
CA TYR A 29 -10.75 -11.86 -21.99
C TYR A 29 -10.14 -12.76 -23.06
N SER A 30 -9.49 -13.83 -22.62
CA SER A 30 -9.02 -14.94 -23.44
C SER A 30 -9.04 -16.21 -22.62
N LEU A 31 -9.55 -17.31 -23.19
CA LEU A 31 -9.58 -18.61 -22.52
C LEU A 31 -8.16 -19.09 -22.18
N LYS A 32 -7.20 -18.88 -23.10
CA LYS A 32 -5.78 -19.21 -22.90
C LYS A 32 -5.21 -18.49 -21.67
N TYR A 33 -5.42 -17.16 -21.58
CA TYR A 33 -4.93 -16.38 -20.44
C TYR A 33 -5.63 -16.75 -19.14
N LEU A 34 -6.92 -17.09 -19.20
CA LEU A 34 -7.67 -17.55 -18.04
C LEU A 34 -7.07 -18.84 -17.48
N GLU A 35 -6.89 -19.85 -18.33
CA GLU A 35 -6.33 -21.14 -17.93
C GLU A 35 -4.91 -21.04 -17.37
N GLU A 36 -4.07 -20.20 -17.97
CA GLU A 36 -2.72 -19.90 -17.48
C GLU A 36 -2.78 -19.29 -16.07
N ARG A 37 -3.59 -18.26 -15.87
CA ARG A 37 -3.74 -17.58 -14.58
C ARG A 37 -4.33 -18.47 -13.50
N LEU A 38 -5.33 -19.30 -13.84
CA LEU A 38 -5.90 -20.26 -12.90
C LEU A 38 -4.90 -21.35 -12.48
N ARG A 39 -4.04 -21.80 -13.41
CA ARG A 39 -2.93 -22.71 -13.10
C ARG A 39 -1.90 -22.06 -12.18
N GLU A 40 -1.50 -20.83 -12.47
CA GLU A 40 -0.60 -20.05 -11.61
C GLU A 40 -1.17 -19.87 -10.20
N MET A 41 -2.43 -19.45 -10.07
CA MET A 41 -3.11 -19.32 -8.78
C MET A 41 -3.11 -20.63 -7.99
N ARG A 42 -3.45 -21.76 -8.63
CA ARG A 42 -3.41 -23.08 -7.98
C ARG A 42 -2.01 -23.47 -7.53
N SER A 43 -0.97 -23.19 -8.32
CA SER A 43 0.42 -23.45 -7.92
C SER A 43 0.88 -22.64 -6.71
N LEU A 44 0.26 -21.49 -6.46
CA LEU A 44 0.49 -20.67 -5.26
C LEU A 44 -0.43 -21.05 -4.08
N GLY A 45 -1.24 -22.13 -4.21
CA GLY A 45 -2.11 -22.61 -3.15
C GLY A 45 -3.44 -21.84 -3.00
N VAL A 46 -3.83 -21.02 -4.00
CA VAL A 46 -5.12 -20.33 -3.99
C VAL A 46 -6.24 -21.33 -4.26
N LYS A 47 -7.28 -21.31 -3.42
CA LYS A 47 -8.47 -22.18 -3.50
C LYS A 47 -9.70 -21.45 -4.03
N ALA A 48 -9.85 -20.18 -3.65
CA ALA A 48 -10.98 -19.38 -4.09
C ALA A 48 -10.60 -17.90 -4.18
N LEU A 49 -11.35 -17.17 -5.01
CA LEU A 49 -11.31 -15.71 -5.07
C LEU A 49 -12.57 -15.15 -4.43
N CYS A 50 -12.41 -14.03 -3.71
CA CYS A 50 -13.52 -13.20 -3.28
C CYS A 50 -13.60 -12.00 -4.22
N PHE A 51 -14.80 -11.57 -4.60
CA PHE A 51 -14.98 -10.33 -5.36
C PHE A 51 -15.68 -9.31 -4.46
N SER A 52 -14.86 -8.62 -3.65
CA SER A 52 -15.25 -7.61 -2.67
C SER A 52 -14.29 -6.41 -2.72
N GLY A 53 -14.71 -5.29 -2.14
CA GLY A 53 -13.97 -4.02 -2.12
C GLY A 53 -14.77 -2.87 -2.71
N ASP A 54 -14.27 -1.65 -2.56
CA ASP A 54 -15.03 -0.43 -2.87
C ASP A 54 -14.94 -0.04 -4.36
N LYS A 55 -13.96 -0.58 -5.08
CA LYS A 55 -13.81 -0.38 -6.52
C LYS A 55 -14.61 -1.43 -7.29
N LYS A 56 -15.10 -1.08 -8.48
CA LYS A 56 -15.88 -1.98 -9.34
C LYS A 56 -15.38 -1.98 -10.78
N ILE A 57 -15.37 -3.15 -11.41
CA ILE A 57 -15.16 -3.32 -12.85
C ILE A 57 -16.32 -4.15 -13.39
N GLY A 58 -17.09 -3.61 -14.34
CA GLY A 58 -18.26 -4.31 -14.88
C GLY A 58 -19.26 -4.75 -13.79
N GLY A 59 -19.42 -3.94 -12.74
CA GLY A 59 -20.26 -4.26 -11.59
C GLY A 59 -19.68 -5.28 -10.60
N VAL A 60 -18.51 -5.88 -10.88
CA VAL A 60 -17.82 -6.81 -9.97
C VAL A 60 -16.94 -6.02 -8.99
N PRO A 61 -17.14 -6.16 -7.67
CA PRO A 61 -16.30 -5.51 -6.67
C PRO A 61 -14.89 -6.10 -6.61
N ILE A 62 -13.89 -5.24 -6.41
CA ILE A 62 -12.46 -5.58 -6.31
C ILE A 62 -11.79 -4.67 -5.26
N LEU A 63 -10.64 -5.09 -4.71
CA LEU A 63 -9.87 -4.26 -3.77
C LEU A 63 -9.21 -3.08 -4.48
N GLY A 64 -8.60 -3.35 -5.62
CA GLY A 64 -7.72 -2.40 -6.27
C GLY A 64 -7.64 -2.60 -7.77
N LYS A 65 -7.49 -1.50 -8.50
CA LYS A 65 -7.12 -1.47 -9.91
C LYS A 65 -5.93 -0.52 -10.03
N GLY A 66 -4.80 -1.04 -10.48
CA GLY A 66 -3.61 -0.28 -10.82
C GLY A 66 -3.34 -0.25 -12.33
N CYS A 67 -2.18 0.30 -12.69
CA CYS A 67 -1.71 0.34 -14.07
C CYS A 67 -1.35 -1.07 -14.58
N VAL A 68 -0.65 -1.87 -13.76
CA VAL A 68 -0.20 -3.22 -14.16
C VAL A 68 -1.09 -4.34 -13.65
N GLY A 69 -1.95 -4.13 -12.64
CA GLY A 69 -2.69 -5.24 -12.02
C GLY A 69 -4.09 -4.92 -11.49
N ILE A 70 -4.87 -5.98 -11.28
CA ILE A 70 -6.13 -5.99 -10.52
C ILE A 70 -5.91 -6.74 -9.21
N VAL A 71 -6.36 -6.19 -8.08
CA VAL A 71 -6.21 -6.79 -6.76
C VAL A 71 -7.57 -7.30 -6.27
N VAL A 72 -7.62 -8.58 -5.88
CA VAL A 72 -8.79 -9.24 -5.28
C VAL A 72 -8.36 -10.02 -4.03
N PRO A 73 -9.24 -10.21 -3.02
CA PRO A 73 -8.94 -11.15 -1.95
C PRO A 73 -8.97 -12.58 -2.48
N ALA A 74 -8.07 -13.40 -1.96
CA ALA A 74 -7.97 -14.82 -2.22
C ALA A 74 -8.05 -15.61 -0.92
N TYR A 75 -8.57 -16.83 -1.00
CA TYR A 75 -8.59 -17.79 0.09
C TYR A 75 -7.60 -18.91 -0.20
N MET A 76 -6.84 -19.26 0.83
CA MET A 76 -5.89 -20.36 0.88
C MET A 76 -6.23 -21.24 2.09
N ASP A 77 -5.59 -22.40 2.21
CA ASP A 77 -5.77 -23.28 3.38
C ASP A 77 -5.38 -22.59 4.69
N VAL A 78 -4.38 -21.69 4.63
CA VAL A 78 -3.83 -20.96 5.79
C VAL A 78 -4.52 -19.62 6.06
N GLY A 79 -5.57 -19.27 5.30
CA GLY A 79 -6.35 -18.05 5.52
C GLY A 79 -6.50 -17.16 4.28
N ARG A 80 -6.65 -15.84 4.50
CA ARG A 80 -6.87 -14.85 3.45
C ARG A 80 -5.57 -14.22 2.97
N ALA A 81 -5.51 -13.91 1.68
CA ALA A 81 -4.41 -13.23 1.02
C ALA A 81 -4.93 -12.15 0.06
N ALA A 82 -4.09 -11.19 -0.29
CA ALA A 82 -4.31 -10.28 -1.40
C ALA A 82 -3.65 -10.85 -2.66
N LEU A 83 -4.42 -10.95 -3.75
CA LEU A 83 -3.97 -11.48 -5.03
C LEU A 83 -3.96 -10.35 -6.06
N LYS A 84 -2.78 -9.91 -6.48
CA LYS A 84 -2.61 -8.97 -7.59
C LYS A 84 -2.39 -9.77 -8.88
N ILE A 85 -3.32 -9.62 -9.81
CA ILE A 85 -3.36 -10.30 -11.11
C ILE A 85 -2.91 -9.30 -12.17
N ARG A 86 -1.85 -9.64 -12.92
CA ARG A 86 -1.33 -8.81 -14.01
C ARG A 86 -2.40 -8.59 -15.07
N ARG A 87 -2.59 -7.35 -15.51
CA ARG A 87 -3.50 -7.02 -16.60
C ARG A 87 -2.96 -7.56 -17.92
N THR A 88 -3.84 -7.91 -18.85
CA THR A 88 -3.45 -8.41 -20.18
C THR A 88 -2.81 -7.32 -21.04
N ASP A 89 -3.09 -6.05 -20.75
CA ASP A 89 -2.54 -4.86 -21.43
C ASP A 89 -1.38 -4.20 -20.68
N ALA A 90 -0.86 -4.81 -19.61
CA ALA A 90 0.23 -4.25 -18.84
C ALA A 90 1.53 -4.19 -19.68
N ASP A 91 2.26 -3.08 -19.56
CA ASP A 91 3.58 -2.85 -20.17
C ASP A 91 4.71 -3.66 -19.49
N ARG A 92 4.38 -4.42 -18.45
CA ARG A 92 5.29 -5.33 -17.74
C ARG A 92 5.10 -6.77 -18.24
N GLU A 93 6.20 -7.43 -18.55
CA GLU A 93 6.21 -8.83 -19.01
C GLU A 93 5.86 -9.85 -17.91
N SER A 94 6.09 -9.48 -16.64
CA SER A 94 5.80 -10.31 -15.47
C SER A 94 5.64 -9.50 -14.17
N MET A 95 5.10 -10.14 -13.13
CA MET A 95 5.02 -9.62 -11.75
C MET A 95 6.36 -9.69 -10.99
N ARG A 96 7.43 -10.18 -11.61
CA ARG A 96 8.73 -10.44 -10.96
C ARG A 96 9.34 -9.19 -10.35
N HIS A 97 9.33 -8.06 -11.07
CA HIS A 97 9.90 -6.81 -10.58
C HIS A 97 9.25 -6.37 -9.27
N GLU A 98 7.91 -6.33 -9.24
CA GLU A 98 7.17 -5.94 -8.04
C GLU A 98 7.40 -6.92 -6.88
N ALA A 99 7.44 -8.24 -7.17
CA ALA A 99 7.76 -9.24 -6.16
C ALA A 99 9.17 -9.05 -5.57
N GLU A 100 10.17 -8.75 -6.41
CA GLU A 100 11.54 -8.50 -5.97
C GLU A 100 11.64 -7.22 -5.13
N MET A 101 10.95 -6.14 -5.53
CA MET A 101 10.91 -4.90 -4.75
C MET A 101 10.21 -5.08 -3.41
N LEU A 102 9.06 -5.79 -3.39
CA LEU A 102 8.34 -6.09 -2.16
C LEU A 102 9.17 -6.97 -1.22
N ARG A 103 9.90 -7.97 -1.76
CA ARG A 103 10.81 -8.80 -0.97
C ARG A 103 11.92 -7.98 -0.31
N ILE A 104 12.49 -7.00 -1.02
CA ILE A 104 13.49 -6.09 -0.46
C ILE A 104 12.85 -5.22 0.65
N ALA A 105 11.65 -4.68 0.44
CA ALA A 105 10.93 -3.93 1.45
C ALA A 105 10.62 -4.76 2.71
N ASN A 106 10.19 -6.01 2.53
CA ASN A 106 9.92 -6.94 3.64
C ASN A 106 11.17 -7.25 4.46
N SER A 107 12.38 -7.20 3.88
CA SER A 107 13.64 -7.42 4.62
C SER A 107 13.88 -6.39 5.73
N VAL A 108 13.19 -5.25 5.66
CA VAL A 108 13.18 -4.20 6.70
C VAL A 108 11.81 -4.01 7.32
N ASN A 109 10.95 -5.02 7.24
CA ASN A 109 9.58 -5.03 7.78
C ASN A 109 8.74 -3.84 7.27
N VAL A 110 8.78 -3.59 5.96
CA VAL A 110 7.93 -2.61 5.28
C VAL A 110 7.04 -3.32 4.27
N GLY A 111 5.77 -2.90 4.23
CA GLY A 111 4.74 -3.44 3.34
C GLY A 111 4.21 -4.82 3.74
N PRO A 112 3.18 -5.31 3.04
CA PRO A 112 2.58 -6.61 3.30
C PRO A 112 3.59 -7.73 3.01
N ARG A 113 3.53 -8.83 3.77
CA ARG A 113 4.43 -9.96 3.53
C ARG A 113 4.18 -10.60 2.17
N LEU A 114 5.22 -10.76 1.36
CA LEU A 114 5.19 -11.55 0.13
C LEU A 114 4.96 -13.02 0.47
N LEU A 115 3.93 -13.63 -0.11
CA LEU A 115 3.61 -15.04 0.07
C LEU A 115 4.06 -15.90 -1.11
N GLY A 116 4.08 -15.32 -2.32
CA GLY A 116 4.58 -15.98 -3.52
C GLY A 116 4.28 -15.18 -4.78
N PHE A 117 4.89 -15.55 -5.90
CA PHE A 117 4.59 -14.95 -7.19
C PHE A 117 4.84 -15.92 -8.34
N THR A 118 4.22 -15.65 -9.47
CA THR A 118 4.42 -16.29 -10.76
C THR A 118 4.57 -15.20 -11.82
N ARG A 119 4.50 -15.56 -13.11
CA ARG A 119 4.57 -14.57 -14.19
C ARG A 119 3.45 -13.54 -14.10
N ASN A 120 2.21 -13.96 -13.86
CA ASN A 120 1.04 -13.08 -13.91
C ASN A 120 0.38 -12.86 -12.55
N ILE A 121 0.87 -13.48 -11.48
CA ILE A 121 0.27 -13.40 -10.15
C ILE A 121 1.31 -12.95 -9.13
N LEU A 122 0.92 -12.02 -8.26
CA LEU A 122 1.61 -11.67 -7.03
C LEU A 122 0.66 -11.92 -5.86
N LEU A 123 1.10 -12.76 -4.93
CA LEU A 123 0.35 -13.14 -3.74
C LEU A 123 1.05 -12.57 -2.51
N MET A 124 0.30 -11.81 -1.71
CA MET A 124 0.81 -11.15 -0.52
C MET A 124 -0.21 -11.19 0.61
N GLU A 125 0.23 -10.86 1.81
CA GLU A 125 -0.61 -10.71 2.98
C GLU A 125 -1.77 -9.76 2.72
N PHE A 126 -2.97 -10.16 3.17
CA PHE A 126 -4.13 -9.29 3.13
C PHE A 126 -4.13 -8.36 4.33
N VAL A 127 -3.90 -7.07 4.08
CA VAL A 127 -4.00 -6.02 5.11
C VAL A 127 -5.44 -5.55 5.18
N GLU A 128 -6.12 -5.89 6.28
CA GLU A 128 -7.46 -5.41 6.57
C GLU A 128 -7.39 -4.08 7.33
N GLY A 129 -7.95 -3.03 6.74
CA GLY A 129 -7.88 -1.68 7.27
C GLY A 129 -8.59 -0.69 6.36
N MET A 130 -8.38 0.59 6.64
CA MET A 130 -8.95 1.68 5.86
C MET A 130 -7.85 2.55 5.23
N PRO A 131 -8.10 3.19 4.07
CA PRO A 131 -7.17 4.14 3.49
C PRO A 131 -6.78 5.25 4.48
N LEU A 132 -5.53 5.70 4.43
CA LEU A 132 -5.00 6.72 5.37
C LEU A 132 -5.87 7.98 5.47
N LEU A 133 -6.45 8.45 4.36
CA LEU A 133 -7.32 9.63 4.36
C LEU A 133 -8.57 9.41 5.21
N GLU A 134 -9.27 8.30 4.98
CA GLU A 134 -10.47 7.93 5.73
C GLU A 134 -10.13 7.68 7.22
N TRP A 135 -8.96 7.11 7.49
CA TRP A 135 -8.47 6.93 8.85
C TRP A 135 -8.26 8.28 9.56
N ILE A 136 -7.61 9.26 8.90
CA ILE A 136 -7.38 10.60 9.46
C ILE A 136 -8.72 11.29 9.77
N GLU A 137 -9.70 11.21 8.87
CA GLU A 137 -11.03 11.81 9.06
C GLU A 137 -11.77 11.17 10.24
N LYS A 138 -11.70 9.84 10.38
CA LYS A 138 -12.30 9.12 11.50
C LYS A 138 -11.67 9.52 12.84
N VAL A 139 -10.34 9.54 12.90
CA VAL A 139 -9.60 9.80 14.15
C VAL A 139 -9.82 11.21 14.68
N GLN A 140 -10.15 12.19 13.84
CA GLN A 140 -10.47 13.57 14.28
C GLN A 140 -11.62 13.64 15.30
N CYS A 141 -12.51 12.64 15.30
CA CYS A 141 -13.65 12.59 16.20
C CYS A 141 -13.36 11.87 17.53
N GLU A 142 -12.12 11.40 17.74
CA GLU A 142 -11.71 10.61 18.91
C GLU A 142 -10.99 11.48 19.96
N SER A 143 -11.12 11.11 21.24
CA SER A 143 -10.56 11.88 22.36
C SER A 143 -9.03 11.83 22.44
N ASP A 144 -8.40 10.79 21.89
CA ASP A 144 -6.94 10.56 21.83
C ASP A 144 -6.36 10.81 20.43
N SER A 145 -7.09 11.59 19.60
CA SER A 145 -6.79 11.81 18.18
C SER A 145 -5.37 12.28 17.88
N VAL A 146 -4.83 13.20 18.69
CA VAL A 146 -3.49 13.76 18.49
C VAL A 146 -2.40 12.71 18.70
N GLU A 147 -2.51 11.90 19.75
CA GLU A 147 -1.50 10.88 20.08
C GLU A 147 -1.50 9.76 19.04
N LYS A 148 -2.70 9.28 18.66
CA LYS A 148 -2.86 8.30 17.57
C LYS A 148 -2.29 8.81 16.27
N ALA A 149 -2.65 10.03 15.87
CA ALA A 149 -2.13 10.64 14.64
C ALA A 149 -0.60 10.74 14.67
N ARG A 150 0.00 11.18 15.79
CA ARG A 150 1.46 11.23 15.94
C ARG A 150 2.10 9.85 15.80
N LYS A 151 1.54 8.82 16.44
CA LYS A 151 2.04 7.45 16.38
C LYS A 151 2.01 6.91 14.95
N VAL A 152 0.89 7.01 14.25
CA VAL A 152 0.72 6.48 12.88
C VAL A 152 1.58 7.24 11.88
N LEU A 153 1.55 8.57 11.90
CA LEU A 153 2.35 9.38 10.98
C LEU A 153 3.85 9.18 11.21
N ARG A 154 4.29 9.03 12.47
CA ARG A 154 5.67 8.68 12.79
C ARG A 154 6.04 7.31 12.21
N GLU A 155 5.19 6.30 12.38
CA GLU A 155 5.47 4.96 11.87
C GLU A 155 5.54 4.93 10.33
N ILE A 156 4.70 5.71 9.63
CA ILE A 156 4.82 5.89 8.17
C ILE A 156 6.20 6.44 7.81
N LEU A 157 6.67 7.47 8.52
CA LEU A 157 7.99 8.08 8.28
C LEU A 157 9.14 7.12 8.63
N GLU A 158 9.00 6.30 9.66
CA GLU A 158 9.98 5.26 10.03
C GLU A 158 10.07 4.15 8.98
N GLN A 159 8.94 3.71 8.42
CA GLN A 159 8.95 2.80 7.26
C GLN A 159 9.66 3.43 6.07
N CYS A 160 9.35 4.69 5.74
CA CYS A 160 10.03 5.41 4.66
C CYS A 160 11.53 5.55 4.89
N ARG A 161 11.97 5.79 6.14
CA ARG A 161 13.39 5.85 6.49
C ARG A 161 14.06 4.50 6.29
N ARG A 162 13.44 3.40 6.74
CA ARG A 162 13.96 2.05 6.54
C ARG A 162 14.16 1.72 5.06
N LEU A 163 13.23 2.16 4.20
CA LEU A 163 13.38 2.05 2.74
C LEU A 163 14.55 2.91 2.20
N ASP A 164 14.69 4.15 2.67
CA ASP A 164 15.80 5.03 2.29
C ASP A 164 17.16 4.43 2.68
N GLU A 165 17.27 3.84 3.88
CA GLU A 165 18.51 3.25 4.41
C GLU A 165 19.02 2.08 3.58
N ILE A 166 18.12 1.27 3.03
CA ILE A 166 18.48 0.14 2.15
C ILE A 166 18.57 0.52 0.67
N GLY A 167 18.37 1.78 0.32
CA GLY A 167 18.44 2.25 -1.07
C GLY A 167 17.22 1.90 -1.93
N LEU A 168 16.07 1.56 -1.34
CA LEU A 168 14.84 1.25 -2.09
C LEU A 168 13.94 2.48 -2.19
N ASP A 169 13.80 3.08 -3.38
CA ASP A 169 12.87 4.19 -3.60
C ASP A 169 11.52 3.68 -4.09
N HIS A 170 10.43 3.98 -3.38
CA HIS A 170 9.08 3.52 -3.71
C HIS A 170 8.51 4.14 -4.99
N GLY A 171 8.86 5.39 -5.30
CA GLY A 171 8.44 6.09 -6.53
C GLY A 171 7.06 6.78 -6.50
N GLU A 172 6.12 6.35 -5.65
CA GLU A 172 4.72 6.86 -5.66
C GLU A 172 4.32 7.64 -4.39
N LEU A 173 5.21 7.75 -3.40
CA LEU A 173 4.87 8.35 -2.11
C LEU A 173 4.59 9.87 -2.16
N SER A 174 4.94 10.53 -3.27
CA SER A 174 4.55 11.94 -3.50
C SER A 174 3.06 12.12 -3.79
N ARG A 175 2.37 11.03 -4.15
CA ARG A 175 0.92 10.93 -4.39
C ARG A 175 0.37 9.68 -3.71
N ALA A 176 0.68 9.48 -2.43
CA ALA A 176 0.37 8.26 -1.67
C ALA A 176 -1.14 8.00 -1.43
N ILE A 177 -2.04 8.64 -2.19
CA ILE A 177 -3.48 8.40 -2.13
C ILE A 177 -3.75 6.93 -2.47
N GLY A 178 -4.27 6.18 -1.50
CA GLY A 178 -4.58 4.75 -1.68
C GLY A 178 -3.37 3.82 -1.65
N HIS A 179 -2.16 4.34 -1.38
CA HIS A 179 -0.94 3.53 -1.20
C HIS A 179 -0.61 3.27 0.27
N ILE A 180 -1.41 3.80 1.19
CA ILE A 180 -1.28 3.55 2.63
C ILE A 180 -2.63 3.12 3.18
N ILE A 181 -2.65 1.96 3.81
CA ILE A 181 -3.77 1.46 4.61
C ILE A 181 -3.35 1.49 6.08
N VAL A 182 -4.28 1.85 6.97
CA VAL A 182 -4.10 1.73 8.40
C VAL A 182 -5.01 0.62 8.91
N ASP A 183 -4.43 -0.38 9.56
CA ASP A 183 -5.18 -1.50 10.12
C ASP A 183 -5.98 -1.09 11.36
N TYR A 184 -6.82 -2.00 11.87
CA TYR A 184 -7.67 -1.76 13.03
C TYR A 184 -6.90 -1.60 14.36
N LYS A 185 -5.58 -1.81 14.37
CA LYS A 185 -4.68 -1.61 15.51
C LYS A 185 -3.84 -0.33 15.35
N ASP A 186 -4.18 0.52 14.40
CA ASP A 186 -3.45 1.75 14.05
C ASP A 186 -2.02 1.47 13.58
N ASN A 187 -1.77 0.36 12.88
CA ASN A 187 -0.50 0.18 12.16
C ASN A 187 -0.67 0.59 10.70
N PRO A 188 0.17 1.51 10.19
CA PRO A 188 0.17 1.85 8.78
C PRO A 188 0.93 0.82 7.95
N TRP A 189 0.46 0.58 6.73
CA TRP A 189 1.05 -0.35 5.77
C TRP A 189 1.21 0.35 4.43
N ILE A 190 2.46 0.47 3.97
CA ILE A 190 2.78 0.98 2.63
C ILE A 190 2.55 -0.13 1.60
N LEU A 191 1.79 0.17 0.55
CA LEU A 191 1.36 -0.78 -0.47
C LEU A 191 1.89 -0.38 -1.85
N ASP A 192 1.88 -1.35 -2.77
CA ASP A 192 2.14 -1.18 -4.21
C ASP A 192 3.58 -0.78 -4.55
N PHE A 193 4.47 -1.78 -4.61
CA PHE A 193 5.89 -1.62 -4.94
C PHE A 193 6.17 -1.72 -6.45
N GLU A 194 5.17 -1.52 -7.28
CA GLU A 194 5.25 -1.63 -8.74
C GLU A 194 6.26 -0.63 -9.34
N THR A 195 6.23 0.64 -8.91
CA THR A 195 7.15 1.70 -9.37
C THR A 195 8.46 1.72 -8.57
N ALA A 196 8.61 0.84 -7.57
CA ALA A 196 9.77 0.87 -6.70
C ALA A 196 11.06 0.50 -7.46
N SER A 197 12.18 1.04 -7.01
CA SER A 197 13.47 0.89 -7.68
C SER A 197 14.64 1.00 -6.72
N VAL A 198 15.62 0.11 -6.89
CA VAL A 198 16.93 0.19 -6.22
C VAL A 198 17.96 1.02 -7.00
N ARG A 199 17.61 1.50 -8.19
CA ARG A 199 18.51 2.29 -9.05
C ARG A 199 18.29 3.79 -8.91
N ARG A 200 17.08 4.18 -8.53
CA ARG A 200 16.69 5.59 -8.36
C ARG A 200 17.21 6.09 -7.01
N ARG A 201 17.62 7.36 -6.96
CA ARG A 201 18.00 7.99 -5.70
C ARG A 201 16.80 8.02 -4.75
N VAL A 202 16.99 7.48 -3.55
CA VAL A 202 15.96 7.44 -2.51
C VAL A 202 15.46 8.81 -2.09
N SER A 203 14.16 8.88 -1.89
CA SER A 203 13.46 10.09 -1.51
C SER A 203 12.20 9.83 -0.69
N ASN A 204 12.02 8.64 -0.10
CA ASN A 204 10.76 8.21 0.48
C ASN A 204 10.29 9.15 1.59
N VAL A 205 11.15 9.44 2.58
CA VAL A 205 10.81 10.38 3.68
C VAL A 205 10.49 11.77 3.15
N THR A 206 11.23 12.24 2.15
CA THR A 206 10.97 13.56 1.56
C THR A 206 9.63 13.57 0.83
N SER A 207 9.38 12.59 -0.03
CA SER A 207 8.16 12.45 -0.82
C SER A 207 6.92 12.34 0.06
N ILE A 208 6.96 11.49 1.11
CA ILE A 208 5.82 11.34 2.01
C ILE A 208 5.60 12.58 2.87
N CYS A 209 6.66 13.28 3.32
CA CYS A 209 6.49 14.53 4.06
C CYS A 209 5.88 15.62 3.19
N HIS A 210 6.24 15.67 1.91
CA HIS A 210 5.61 16.58 0.96
C HIS A 210 4.11 16.32 0.82
N PHE A 211 3.72 15.06 0.70
CA PHE A 211 2.33 14.63 0.62
C PHE A 211 1.53 14.92 1.90
N LEU A 212 2.10 14.61 3.07
CA LEU A 212 1.40 14.72 4.35
C LEU A 212 1.37 16.14 4.92
N PHE A 213 2.43 16.93 4.76
CA PHE A 213 2.58 18.19 5.51
C PHE A 213 2.70 19.44 4.64
N LEU A 214 3.00 19.31 3.34
CA LEU A 214 3.33 20.47 2.50
C LEU A 214 2.30 20.80 1.43
N ASN A 215 1.54 19.82 0.94
CA ASN A 215 0.64 19.99 -0.20
C ASN A 215 -0.73 19.30 0.01
N GLY A 216 -1.81 20.00 -0.35
CA GLY A 216 -3.13 19.39 -0.57
C GLY A 216 -4.03 19.30 0.67
N GLY A 217 -5.20 18.65 0.48
CA GLY A 217 -6.23 18.53 1.51
C GLY A 217 -5.79 17.75 2.75
N ILE A 218 -4.92 16.75 2.59
CA ILE A 218 -4.39 15.94 3.69
C ILE A 218 -3.56 16.78 4.66
N ALA A 219 -2.71 17.69 4.15
CA ALA A 219 -1.94 18.59 4.98
C ALA A 219 -2.83 19.51 5.84
N SER A 220 -3.96 19.96 5.29
CA SER A 220 -4.96 20.72 6.05
C SER A 220 -5.59 19.88 7.17
N LEU A 221 -5.95 18.63 6.89
CA LEU A 221 -6.49 17.72 7.90
C LEU A 221 -5.47 17.42 9.02
N ILE A 222 -4.21 17.18 8.66
CA ILE A 222 -3.16 16.90 9.64
C ILE A 222 -2.83 18.14 10.47
N THR A 223 -2.85 19.34 9.89
CA THR A 223 -2.61 20.60 10.62
C THR A 223 -3.68 20.86 11.68
N LYS A 224 -4.92 20.39 11.47
CA LYS A 224 -5.99 20.46 12.49
C LYS A 224 -5.73 19.52 13.68
N LEU A 225 -5.02 18.42 13.45
CA LEU A 225 -4.71 17.42 14.47
C LEU A 225 -3.40 17.73 15.21
N ILE A 226 -2.37 18.15 14.48
CA ILE A 226 -1.00 18.28 15.00
C ILE A 226 -0.44 19.64 14.60
N CYS A 227 -0.01 20.41 15.60
CA CYS A 227 0.78 21.61 15.37
C CYS A 227 2.21 21.20 14.95
N HIS A 228 2.59 21.59 13.74
CA HIS A 228 3.92 21.39 13.17
C HIS A 228 4.63 22.73 12.91
N GLY A 229 5.97 22.68 12.80
CA GLY A 229 6.79 23.87 12.60
C GLY A 229 6.55 24.56 11.25
N ALA A 230 7.03 25.80 11.13
CA ALA A 230 6.91 26.57 9.89
C ALA A 230 7.39 25.78 8.66
N ARG A 231 6.63 25.88 7.57
CA ARG A 231 6.86 25.19 6.28
C ARG A 231 8.32 25.23 5.82
N GLU A 232 8.95 26.40 5.91
CA GLU A 232 10.35 26.61 5.52
C GLU A 232 11.33 25.80 6.37
N LYS A 233 11.07 25.72 7.69
CA LYS A 233 11.90 24.94 8.61
C LYS A 233 11.82 23.44 8.29
N LEU A 234 10.65 22.94 7.92
CA LEU A 234 10.48 21.55 7.49
C LEU A 234 11.25 21.28 6.18
N ILE A 235 11.15 22.17 5.19
CA ILE A 235 11.88 22.04 3.92
C ILE A 235 13.41 22.00 4.17
N LEU A 236 13.92 22.84 5.06
CA LEU A 236 15.35 22.84 5.41
C LEU A 236 15.77 21.52 6.09
N ALA A 237 14.96 21.01 7.02
CA ALA A 237 15.22 19.72 7.66
C ALA A 237 15.22 18.56 6.64
N LEU A 238 14.26 18.53 5.71
CA LEU A 238 14.19 17.53 4.64
C LEU A 238 15.41 17.58 3.71
N ARG A 239 15.90 18.79 3.37
CA ARG A 239 17.14 18.97 2.58
C ARG A 239 18.36 18.41 3.30
N ARG A 240 18.46 18.59 4.63
CA ARG A 240 19.55 18.03 5.45
C ARG A 240 19.45 16.50 5.52
N TYR A 241 18.26 15.97 5.74
CA TYR A 241 18.01 14.53 5.72
C TYR A 241 18.43 13.90 4.38
N LYS A 242 17.97 14.45 3.24
CA LYS A 242 18.30 13.92 1.90
C LYS A 242 19.80 13.90 1.56
N ARG A 243 20.63 14.64 2.31
CA ARG A 243 22.09 14.65 2.17
C ARG A 243 22.79 13.60 3.03
N SER A 244 22.29 13.32 4.23
CA SER A 244 22.99 12.45 5.20
C SER A 244 22.30 11.12 5.49
N LEU A 245 20.97 11.03 5.30
CA LEU A 245 20.11 9.89 5.68
C LEU A 245 20.29 9.43 7.15
N SER A 246 20.86 10.27 8.00
CA SER A 246 21.19 9.91 9.38
C SER A 246 19.97 9.98 10.31
N ARG A 247 19.96 9.13 11.35
CA ARG A 247 18.95 9.18 12.43
C ARG A 247 18.80 10.58 13.01
N ARG A 248 19.90 11.31 13.20
CA ARG A 248 19.89 12.68 13.73
C ARG A 248 19.09 13.63 12.84
N THR A 249 19.38 13.65 11.54
CA THR A 249 18.63 14.51 10.60
C THR A 249 17.18 14.06 10.41
N PHE A 250 16.90 12.77 10.56
CA PHE A 250 15.53 12.27 10.56
C PHE A 250 14.74 12.72 11.80
N ASN A 251 15.34 12.66 13.00
CA ASN A 251 14.73 13.18 14.22
C ASN A 251 14.44 14.68 14.11
N GLU A 252 15.31 15.45 13.43
CA GLU A 252 15.04 16.85 13.10
C GLU A 252 13.75 17.00 12.27
N VAL A 253 13.55 16.15 11.24
CA VAL A 253 12.31 16.12 10.44
C VAL A 253 11.10 15.79 11.32
N LEU A 254 11.17 14.76 12.17
CA LEU A 254 10.07 14.39 13.06
C LEU A 254 9.67 15.54 14.00
N ARG A 255 10.66 16.25 14.58
CA ARG A 255 10.40 17.44 15.42
C ARG A 255 9.72 18.54 14.61
N LYS A 256 10.17 18.79 13.38
CA LYS A 256 9.53 19.81 12.51
C LYS A 256 8.12 19.42 12.09
N CYS A 257 7.81 18.13 11.98
CA CYS A 257 6.46 17.64 11.72
C CYS A 257 5.56 17.58 12.98
N GLY A 258 6.06 17.94 14.17
CA GLY A 258 5.27 17.87 15.42
C GLY A 258 4.99 16.43 15.89
N LEU A 259 5.78 15.46 15.40
CA LEU A 259 5.55 14.03 15.65
C LEU A 259 6.27 13.53 16.90
N ILE A 260 7.34 14.19 17.33
CA ILE A 260 8.09 13.90 18.56
C ILE A 260 8.26 15.19 19.36
N ASP A 261 8.40 15.06 20.69
CA ASP A 261 8.62 16.22 21.57
C ASP A 261 9.97 16.89 21.30
N GLN A 262 10.03 18.19 21.55
CA GLN A 262 11.23 18.99 21.30
C GLN A 262 12.38 18.68 22.28
N SER A 263 12.10 17.94 23.35
CA SER A 263 13.01 17.65 24.48
C SER A 263 13.78 16.33 24.37
N ILE A 264 13.49 15.47 23.38
CA ILE A 264 14.22 14.22 23.22
C ILE A 264 15.43 14.52 22.34
N GLU A 265 16.61 14.73 22.94
CA GLU A 265 17.89 14.93 22.22
C GLU A 265 18.40 13.66 21.54
#